data_AF-A0A7W9IC00-F1
#
_entry.id   AF-A0A7W9IC00-F1
#
_cell.length_a   1.000
_cell.length_b   1.000
_cell.length_c   1.000
_cell.angle_alpha   90.00
_cell.angle_beta   90.00
_cell.angle_gamma   90.00
#
_symmetry.space_group_name_H-M   'P 1'
#
loop_
_entity.id
_entity.type
_entity.pdbx_description
1 polymer ?
#
loop_
_entity_poly.entity_id
_entity_poly.type
_entity_poly.pdbx_seq_one_letter_code
_entity_poly.pdbx_strand_id
1 'polypeptide(L)'
;MLRPFPATVELLAERTEWPPPYDPDRPATDEVPSAAVRFDDMYVGAGLRLDTAARACDTRVRVTNEDRHDGVGDERVFARPSELVRDTGGGITGE
;
A
#
# COMPACT_ATOMS: atom_id res chain seq x y z
N MET A 1 15.22 14.49 -10.32
CA MET A 1 16.63 14.72 -10.71
C MET A 1 17.25 15.68 -9.69
N LEU A 2 18.24 15.25 -8.91
CA LEU A 2 18.77 16.03 -7.76
C LEU A 2 20.06 16.82 -8.06
N ARG A 3 20.56 16.75 -9.31
CA ARG A 3 21.83 17.36 -9.74
C ARG A 3 22.00 18.86 -9.41
N PRO A 4 20.97 19.73 -9.45
CA PRO A 4 21.15 21.15 -9.12
C PRO A 4 21.21 21.46 -7.61
N PHE A 5 21.10 20.46 -6.72
CA PHE A 5 21.05 20.66 -5.26
C PHE A 5 22.20 19.94 -4.52
N PRO A 6 23.47 20.18 -4.87
CA PRO A 6 24.61 19.42 -4.30
C PRO A 6 24.69 19.56 -2.78
N ALA A 7 24.56 20.78 -2.24
CA ALA A 7 24.62 21.02 -0.80
C ALA A 7 23.52 20.28 -0.02
N THR A 8 22.30 20.22 -0.57
CA THR A 8 21.19 19.47 0.07
C THR A 8 21.45 17.97 0.04
N VAL A 9 22.01 17.45 -1.06
CA VAL A 9 22.34 16.03 -1.20
C VAL A 9 23.47 15.65 -0.23
N GLU A 10 24.47 16.50 -0.06
CA GLU A 10 25.55 16.31 0.92
C GLU A 10 24.99 16.26 2.36
N LEU A 11 24.14 17.22 2.74
CA LEU A 11 23.48 17.21 4.05
C LEU A 11 22.62 15.95 4.28
N LEU A 12 21.93 15.46 3.24
CA LEU A 12 21.17 14.22 3.30
C LEU A 12 22.08 12.99 3.43
N ALA A 13 23.24 12.99 2.77
CA ALA A 13 24.21 11.90 2.81
C ALA A 13 24.94 11.82 4.16
N GLU A 14 25.19 12.97 4.81
CA GLU A 14 25.80 13.04 6.15
C GLU A 14 24.85 12.57 7.25
N ARG A 15 23.53 12.57 7.00
CA ARG A 15 22.53 12.15 7.97
C ARG A 15 22.49 10.63 8.13
N THR A 16 23.07 10.16 9.23
CA THR A 16 23.09 8.73 9.60
C THR A 16 21.89 8.31 10.45
N GLU A 17 21.21 9.27 11.08
CA GLU A 17 20.09 9.00 11.98
C GLU A 17 18.76 9.42 11.36
N TRP A 18 17.84 8.45 11.32
CA TRP A 18 16.49 8.63 10.83
C TRP A 18 15.52 8.13 11.89
N PRO A 19 14.44 8.87 12.19
CA PRO A 19 13.36 8.29 12.97
C PRO A 19 12.83 7.05 12.25
N PRO A 20 12.24 6.09 12.98
CA PRO A 20 11.55 4.97 12.35
C PRO A 20 10.59 5.50 11.28
N PRO A 21 10.69 5.01 10.03
CA PRO A 21 9.87 5.54 8.93
C PRO A 21 8.39 5.18 9.10
N TYR A 22 8.09 4.21 9.97
CA TYR A 22 6.76 3.67 10.18
C TYR A 22 6.63 3.06 11.58
N ASP A 23 5.42 3.14 12.15
CA ASP A 23 5.01 2.44 13.36
C ASP A 23 4.42 1.07 12.98
N PRO A 24 5.07 -0.06 13.31
CA PRO A 24 4.64 -1.38 12.87
C PRO A 24 3.30 -1.84 13.46
N ASP A 25 2.84 -1.21 14.54
CA ASP A 25 1.59 -1.56 15.23
C ASP A 25 0.40 -0.75 14.69
N ARG A 26 0.67 0.30 13.91
CA ARG A 26 -0.35 1.14 13.30
C ARG A 26 -1.42 0.38 12.50
N PRO A 27 -1.08 -0.64 11.67
CA PRO A 27 -2.09 -1.37 10.88
C PRO A 27 -3.21 -1.97 11.74
N ALA A 28 -2.88 -2.41 12.96
CA ALA A 28 -3.84 -3.06 13.85
C ALA A 28 -4.97 -2.13 14.30
N THR A 29 -4.76 -0.82 14.19
CA THR A 29 -5.75 0.21 14.56
C THR A 29 -6.47 0.83 13.37
N ASP A 30 -6.01 0.57 12.14
CA ASP A 30 -6.62 1.12 10.94
C ASP A 30 -7.74 0.18 10.45
N GLU A 31 -8.93 0.73 10.24
CA GLU A 31 -10.07 0.01 9.66
C GLU A 31 -9.95 0.02 8.13
N VAL A 32 -9.27 -1.00 7.59
CA VAL A 32 -9.08 -1.16 6.15
C VAL A 32 -9.95 -2.33 5.66
N PRO A 33 -11.08 -2.07 4.97
CA PRO A 33 -12.04 -3.14 4.65
C PRO A 33 -11.56 -4.09 3.55
N SER A 34 -10.62 -3.65 2.70
CA SER A 34 -10.04 -4.50 1.67
C SER A 34 -8.63 -4.06 1.26
N ALA A 35 -7.82 -5.03 0.84
CA ALA A 35 -6.48 -4.81 0.30
C ALA A 35 -6.23 -5.66 -0.95
N ALA A 36 -5.57 -5.08 -1.94
CA ALA A 36 -5.11 -5.80 -3.13
C ALA A 36 -3.61 -6.12 -3.02
N VAL A 37 -3.24 -7.38 -3.19
CA VAL A 37 -1.87 -7.86 -3.18
C VAL A 37 -1.49 -8.31 -4.58
N ARG A 38 -0.60 -7.56 -5.24
CA ARG A 38 0.00 -8.02 -6.50
C ARG A 38 1.07 -9.07 -6.20
N PHE A 39 1.01 -10.22 -6.85
CA PHE A 39 1.90 -11.34 -6.56
C PHE A 39 3.29 -11.16 -7.21
N ASP A 40 3.35 -10.72 -8.47
CA ASP A 40 4.60 -10.52 -9.23
C ASP A 40 5.04 -9.03 -9.32
N ASP A 41 5.19 -8.38 -8.17
CA ASP A 41 5.64 -6.98 -8.12
C ASP A 41 7.16 -6.88 -7.90
N MET A 42 7.83 -6.13 -8.79
CA MET A 42 9.30 -5.99 -8.78
C MET A 42 9.85 -5.21 -7.58
N TYR A 43 9.02 -4.43 -6.89
CA TYR A 43 9.48 -3.53 -5.81
C TYR A 43 9.13 -4.05 -4.42
N VAL A 44 7.94 -4.62 -4.24
CA VAL A 44 7.50 -5.12 -2.93
C VAL A 44 6.87 -6.49 -3.09
N GLY A 45 7.55 -7.51 -2.58
CA GLY A 45 7.11 -8.90 -2.66
C GLY A 45 5.78 -9.16 -1.96
N ALA A 46 4.99 -10.10 -2.49
CA ALA A 46 3.67 -10.47 -1.98
C ALA A 46 3.67 -10.85 -0.49
N GLY A 47 4.72 -11.53 -0.02
CA GLY A 47 4.84 -11.95 1.38
C GLY A 47 4.82 -10.79 2.37
N LEU A 48 5.55 -9.70 2.07
CA LEU A 48 5.56 -8.50 2.92
C LEU A 48 4.19 -7.84 3.00
N ARG A 49 3.44 -7.86 1.88
CA ARG A 49 2.09 -7.28 1.82
C ARG A 49 1.08 -8.12 2.59
N LEU A 50 1.18 -9.44 2.48
CA LEU A 50 0.35 -10.37 3.22
C LEU A 50 0.61 -10.26 4.73
N ASP A 51 1.87 -10.11 5.14
CA ASP A 51 2.23 -9.86 6.53
C ASP A 51 1.63 -8.55 7.07
N THR A 52 1.70 -7.45 6.30
CA THR A 52 1.01 -6.20 6.68
C THR A 52 -0.51 -6.38 6.76
N ALA A 53 -1.12 -7.01 5.76
CA ALA A 53 -2.57 -7.17 5.73
C ALA A 53 -3.08 -8.10 6.84
N ALA A 54 -2.30 -9.10 7.26
CA ALA A 54 -2.61 -9.95 8.40
C ALA A 54 -2.60 -9.21 9.75
N ARG A 55 -1.91 -8.07 9.82
CA ARG A 55 -1.88 -7.21 11.01
C ARG A 55 -2.98 -6.15 11.00
N ALA A 56 -3.65 -5.94 9.87
CA ALA A 56 -4.71 -4.96 9.75
C ALA A 56 -6.05 -5.52 10.27
N CYS A 57 -6.84 -4.67 10.93
CA CYS A 57 -8.10 -5.10 11.54
C CYS A 57 -9.17 -5.34 10.45
N ASP A 58 -9.75 -6.55 10.45
CA ASP A 58 -10.85 -6.96 9.56
C ASP A 58 -10.60 -6.75 8.05
N THR A 59 -9.34 -6.86 7.61
CA THR A 59 -8.98 -6.64 6.21
C THR A 59 -9.16 -7.88 5.34
N ARG A 60 -9.91 -7.74 4.24
CA ARG A 60 -10.03 -8.78 3.20
C ARG A 60 -8.99 -8.61 2.12
N VAL A 61 -8.22 -9.66 1.87
CA VAL A 61 -7.12 -9.63 0.90
C VAL A 61 -7.51 -10.32 -0.41
N ARG A 62 -7.31 -9.62 -1.52
CA ARG A 62 -7.34 -10.20 -2.87
C ARG A 62 -5.93 -10.26 -3.43
N VAL A 63 -5.44 -11.46 -3.73
CA VAL A 63 -4.17 -11.66 -4.43
C VAL A 63 -4.41 -11.69 -5.94
N THR A 64 -3.63 -10.94 -6.73
CA THR A 64 -3.81 -10.83 -8.18
C THR A 64 -2.48 -10.70 -8.93
N ASN A 65 -2.49 -11.07 -10.21
CA ASN A 65 -1.43 -10.80 -11.20
C ASN A 65 -1.95 -9.96 -12.38
N GLU A 66 -3.18 -9.45 -12.29
CA GLU A 66 -3.84 -8.72 -13.37
C GLU A 66 -3.17 -7.35 -13.62
N ASP A 67 -2.57 -6.76 -12.57
CA ASP A 67 -1.94 -5.45 -12.62
C ASP A 67 -0.54 -5.50 -12.00
N ARG A 68 0.42 -4.80 -12.62
CA ARG A 68 1.77 -4.59 -12.08
C ARG A 68 1.81 -3.33 -11.20
N HIS A 69 3.01 -3.00 -10.73
CA HIS A 69 3.25 -1.89 -9.81
C HIS A 69 2.67 -0.55 -10.31
N ASP A 70 2.73 -0.32 -11.62
CA ASP A 70 2.30 0.86 -12.36
C ASP A 70 0.82 0.85 -12.78
N GLY A 71 0.06 -0.18 -12.40
CA GLY A 71 -1.35 -0.33 -12.78
C GLY A 71 -2.30 0.72 -12.20
N VAL A 72 -1.85 1.62 -11.30
CA VAL A 72 -2.71 2.62 -10.62
C VAL A 72 -3.46 3.56 -11.57
N GLY A 73 -3.01 3.67 -12.83
CA GLY A 73 -3.71 4.44 -13.87
C GLY A 73 -4.86 3.71 -14.56
N ASP A 74 -5.05 2.41 -14.32
CA ASP A 74 -6.15 1.62 -14.87
C ASP A 74 -7.36 1.68 -13.92
N GLU A 75 -8.54 2.03 -14.47
CA GLU A 75 -9.79 2.14 -13.71
C GLU A 75 -10.16 0.85 -12.96
N ARG A 76 -9.74 -0.31 -13.48
CA ARG A 76 -10.01 -1.62 -12.87
C ARG A 76 -9.36 -1.77 -11.51
N VAL A 77 -8.24 -1.09 -11.26
CA VAL A 77 -7.53 -1.13 -9.99
C VAL A 77 -8.38 -0.58 -8.85
N PHE A 78 -9.24 0.40 -9.12
CA PHE A 78 -10.18 0.93 -8.13
C PHE A 78 -11.53 0.20 -8.13
N ALA A 79 -12.03 -0.19 -9.31
CA ALA A 79 -13.33 -0.86 -9.43
C ALA A 79 -13.36 -2.19 -8.67
N ARG A 80 -12.31 -3.01 -8.79
CA ARG A 80 -12.20 -4.35 -8.19
C ARG A 80 -12.29 -4.34 -6.64
N PRO A 81 -11.49 -3.55 -5.90
CA PRO A 81 -11.66 -3.43 -4.44
C PRO A 81 -13.04 -2.87 -4.04
N SER A 82 -13.57 -1.92 -4.81
CA SER A 82 -14.88 -1.33 -4.53
C SER A 82 -16.02 -2.36 -4.65
N GLU A 83 -15.94 -3.25 -5.64
CA GLU A 83 -16.85 -4.40 -5.78
C GLU A 83 -16.73 -5.34 -4.57
N LEU A 84 -15.51 -5.70 -4.16
CA LEU A 84 -15.29 -6.58 -3.00
C LEU A 84 -15.88 -6.00 -1.71
N VAL A 85 -15.72 -4.69 -1.49
CA VAL A 85 -16.31 -4.00 -0.33
C VAL A 85 -17.84 -4.08 -0.37
N ARG A 86 -18.45 -3.84 -1.54
CA ARG A 86 -19.91 -3.92 -1.73
C ARG A 86 -20.46 -5.33 -1.56
N ASP A 87 -19.81 -6.32 -2.15
CA ASP A 87 -20.22 -7.74 -2.07
C ASP A 87 -20.25 -8.25 -0.63
N THR A 88 -19.44 -7.65 0.23
CA THR A 88 -19.39 -8.02 1.64
C THR A 88 -20.21 -7.11 2.56
N GLY A 89 -21.14 -6.34 1.98
CA GLY A 89 -22.09 -5.51 2.72
C GLY A 89 -21.52 -4.21 3.26
N GLY A 90 -20.30 -3.84 2.86
CA GLY A 90 -19.67 -2.57 3.23
C GLY A 90 -19.78 -1.50 2.14
N GLY A 91 -19.23 -0.33 2.42
CA GLY A 91 -19.18 0.81 1.50
C GLY A 91 -20.04 1.98 1.96
N ILE A 92 -19.61 3.18 1.60
CA ILE A 92 -20.35 4.42 1.86
C ILE A 92 -21.52 4.49 0.88
N THR A 93 -22.73 4.21 1.36
CA THR A 93 -23.97 4.60 0.68
C THR A 93 -24.14 6.09 0.91
N GLY A 94 -23.77 6.91 -0.08
CA GLY A 94 -23.92 8.36 0.03
C GLY A 94 -25.38 8.78 0.13
N GLU A 95 -25.69 9.61 1.12
CA GLU A 95 -26.62 10.74 0.99
C GLU A 95 -25.83 11.98 0.53
#